data_AF-A0A9P1HDF2-F1
#
_entry.id   AF-A0A9P1HDF2-F1
#
_cell.length_a   1.000
_cell.length_b   1.000
_cell.length_c   1.000
_cell.angle_alpha   90.00
_cell.angle_beta   90.00
_cell.angle_gamma   90.00
#
_symmetry.space_group_name_H-M   'P 1'
#
loop_
_entity.id
_entity.type
_entity.pdbx_description
1 polymer ?
#
loop_
_entity_poly.entity_id
_entity_poly.type
_entity_poly.pdbx_seq_one_letter_code
_entity_poly.pdbx_strand_id
1 'polypeptide(L)'
;HLGKHPNFEKPKPPKGKQAEAHFAMRHYAGTVRYNVTNWLEKNKDPLNDTVVSVMKQSKGNELLVEVWQDYTTQEEAAAQAKTGGAKKKGKSGSFMTVSMMYRESLNKLMTMLHKTHPHFIRCIIPNEKKQSGMIDAALVLNQLTCNGVLEGIRICRKGFPN
;
A
#
# COMPACT_ATOMS: atom_id res chain seq x y z
N HIS A 1 18.32 7.70 -7.71
CA HIS A 1 18.37 6.26 -7.36
C HIS A 1 19.07 5.42 -8.41
N LEU A 2 18.86 5.69 -9.70
CA LEU A 2 19.56 5.00 -10.77
C LEU A 2 21.10 5.08 -10.61
N GLY A 3 21.78 3.95 -10.79
CA GLY A 3 23.24 3.83 -10.64
C GLY A 3 23.75 3.84 -9.19
N LYS A 4 22.87 4.09 -8.20
CA LYS A 4 23.22 4.09 -6.77
C LYS A 4 22.59 2.91 -6.01
N HIS A 5 21.48 2.36 -6.50
CA HIS A 5 20.79 1.24 -5.88
C HIS A 5 20.64 0.09 -6.88
N PRO A 6 21.12 -1.14 -6.56
CA PRO A 6 21.16 -2.26 -7.51
C PRO A 6 19.78 -2.81 -7.89
N ASN A 7 18.73 -2.48 -7.13
CA ASN A 7 17.34 -2.86 -7.43
C ASN A 7 16.52 -1.77 -8.12
N PHE A 8 17.10 -0.59 -8.41
CA PHE A 8 16.41 0.50 -9.10
C PHE A 8 16.87 0.57 -10.56
N GLU A 9 15.95 0.36 -11.48
CA GLU A 9 16.26 0.20 -12.91
C GLU A 9 15.53 1.24 -13.77
N LYS A 10 16.11 1.54 -14.94
CA LYS A 10 15.38 2.25 -16.00
C LYS A 10 14.27 1.34 -16.54
N PRO A 11 13.10 1.90 -16.90
CA PRO A 11 12.03 1.11 -17.47
C PRO A 11 12.47 0.59 -18.84
N LYS A 12 12.31 -0.71 -19.10
CA LYS A 12 12.47 -1.25 -20.46
C LYS A 12 11.38 -0.68 -21.38
N PRO A 13 11.66 -0.51 -22.70
CA PRO A 13 10.63 -0.15 -23.66
C PRO A 13 9.42 -1.08 -23.53
N PRO A 14 8.18 -0.55 -23.58
CA PRO A 14 6.99 -1.36 -23.43
C PRO A 14 6.95 -2.44 -24.50
N LYS A 15 6.71 -3.70 -24.09
CA LYS A 15 6.52 -4.83 -25.01
C LYS A 15 5.05 -5.25 -25.02
N GLY A 16 4.50 -5.50 -26.21
CA GLY A 16 3.11 -5.93 -26.36
C GLY A 16 2.12 -4.90 -25.81
N LYS A 17 1.21 -5.32 -24.94
CA LYS A 17 0.17 -4.46 -24.33
C LYS A 17 0.62 -3.72 -23.06
N GLN A 18 1.92 -3.65 -22.79
CA GLN A 18 2.42 -2.98 -21.59
C GLN A 18 2.27 -1.46 -21.69
N ALA A 19 1.73 -0.85 -20.64
CA ALA A 19 1.66 0.61 -20.53
C ALA A 19 3.07 1.25 -20.42
N GLU A 20 3.13 2.55 -20.65
CA GLU A 20 4.34 3.33 -20.38
C GLU A 20 4.72 3.27 -18.90
N ALA A 21 6.02 3.36 -18.64
CA ALA A 21 6.57 3.32 -17.29
C ALA A 21 7.73 4.32 -17.19
N HIS A 22 7.90 4.89 -16.00
CA HIS A 22 8.90 5.89 -15.71
C HIS A 22 10.13 5.29 -15.02
N PHE A 23 9.95 4.20 -14.27
CA PHE A 23 11.04 3.43 -13.65
C PHE A 23 10.63 1.97 -13.42
N ALA A 24 11.59 1.13 -13.05
CA ALA A 24 11.34 -0.23 -12.63
C ALA A 24 12.06 -0.55 -11.31
N MET A 25 11.49 -1.48 -10.53
CA MET A 25 12.12 -2.00 -9.32
C MET A 25 12.18 -3.51 -9.34
N ARG A 26 13.32 -4.06 -8.92
CA ARG A 26 13.50 -5.49 -8.72
C ARG A 26 12.95 -5.90 -7.35
N HIS A 27 11.71 -6.39 -7.34
CA HIS A 27 11.11 -7.04 -6.18
C HIS A 27 11.55 -8.49 -6.09
N TYR A 28 11.26 -9.10 -4.94
CA TYR A 28 11.48 -10.52 -4.72
C TYR A 28 10.79 -11.40 -5.79
N ALA A 29 9.54 -11.05 -6.14
CA ALA A 29 8.75 -11.72 -7.17
C ALA A 29 9.10 -11.33 -8.63
N GLY A 30 10.18 -10.56 -8.84
CA GLY A 30 10.61 -10.11 -10.15
C GLY A 30 10.54 -8.60 -10.34
N THR A 31 10.79 -8.17 -11.58
CA THR A 31 10.91 -6.74 -11.91
C THR A 31 9.56 -6.15 -12.26
N VAL A 32 9.16 -5.09 -11.54
CA VAL A 32 7.89 -4.39 -11.73
C VAL A 32 8.15 -3.02 -12.35
N ARG A 33 7.38 -2.67 -13.38
CA ARG A 33 7.44 -1.38 -14.08
C ARG A 33 6.38 -0.44 -13.48
N TYR A 34 6.77 0.77 -13.10
CA TYR A 34 5.90 1.74 -12.45
C TYR A 34 5.63 2.94 -13.35
N ASN A 35 4.35 3.31 -13.44
CA ASN A 35 3.90 4.55 -14.04
C ASN A 35 3.53 5.54 -12.92
N VAL A 36 4.11 6.75 -12.95
CA VAL A 36 3.91 7.78 -11.92
C VAL A 36 2.81 8.79 -12.24
N THR A 37 2.13 8.63 -13.38
CA THR A 37 1.01 9.48 -13.77
C THR A 37 -0.07 9.44 -12.67
N ASN A 38 -0.55 10.64 -12.31
CA ASN A 38 -1.52 10.90 -11.24
C ASN A 38 -1.09 10.50 -9.82
N TRP A 39 0.19 10.19 -9.57
CA TRP A 39 0.65 9.90 -8.19
C TRP A 39 0.47 11.09 -7.25
N LEU A 40 0.68 12.32 -7.74
CA LEU A 40 0.51 13.52 -6.94
C LEU A 40 -0.94 13.70 -6.47
N GLU A 41 -1.90 13.50 -7.38
CA GLU A 41 -3.33 13.58 -7.08
C GLU A 41 -3.75 12.48 -6.10
N LYS A 42 -3.39 11.23 -6.40
CA LYS A 42 -3.66 10.07 -5.52
C LYS A 42 -3.04 10.22 -4.14
N ASN A 43 -1.90 10.89 -4.02
CA ASN A 43 -1.23 11.07 -2.73
C ASN A 43 -1.79 12.23 -1.91
N LYS A 44 -2.50 13.17 -2.55
CA LYS A 44 -3.21 14.28 -1.89
C LYS A 44 -4.61 13.87 -1.42
N ASP A 45 -5.23 12.91 -2.11
CA ASP A 45 -6.60 12.45 -1.84
C ASP A 45 -7.60 13.60 -1.68
N PRO A 46 -7.74 14.46 -2.70
CA PRO A 46 -8.53 15.68 -2.57
C PRO A 46 -10.02 15.35 -2.41
N LEU A 47 -10.58 15.63 -1.23
CA LEU A 47 -12.03 15.64 -1.01
C LEU A 47 -12.58 17.06 -1.15
N ASN A 48 -13.87 17.16 -1.49
CA ASN A 48 -14.57 18.44 -1.48
C ASN A 48 -14.96 18.79 -0.04
N ASP A 49 -14.21 19.71 0.57
CA ASP A 49 -14.41 20.14 1.95
C ASP A 49 -15.82 20.68 2.24
N THR A 50 -16.46 21.33 1.27
CA THR A 50 -17.84 21.84 1.45
C THR A 50 -18.83 20.70 1.60
N VAL A 51 -18.68 19.64 0.80
CA VAL A 51 -19.52 18.44 0.91
C VAL A 51 -19.32 17.75 2.25
N VAL A 52 -18.07 17.63 2.70
CA VAL A 52 -17.76 17.04 4.02
C VAL A 52 -18.34 17.89 5.15
N SER A 53 -18.24 19.22 5.07
CA SER A 53 -18.83 20.14 6.06
C SER A 53 -20.35 19.94 6.18
N VAL A 54 -21.06 19.81 5.05
CA VAL A 54 -22.50 19.52 5.06
C VAL A 54 -22.79 18.15 5.69
N MET A 55 -22.00 17.12 5.37
CA MET A 55 -22.17 15.78 5.95
C MET A 55 -21.96 15.78 7.48
N LYS A 56 -20.97 16.53 7.99
CA LYS A 56 -20.72 16.69 9.43
C LYS A 56 -21.82 17.44 10.17
N GLN A 57 -22.65 18.21 9.46
CA GLN A 57 -23.78 18.96 10.01
C GLN A 57 -25.12 18.24 9.84
N SER A 58 -25.11 17.01 9.31
CA SER A 58 -26.32 16.21 9.15
C SER A 58 -27.02 15.97 10.48
N LYS A 59 -28.31 16.30 10.56
CA LYS A 59 -29.15 16.06 11.76
C LYS A 59 -29.98 14.78 11.68
N GLY A 60 -30.05 14.17 10.50
CA GLY A 60 -30.88 12.99 10.24
C GLY A 60 -30.13 11.66 10.29
N ASN A 61 -28.82 11.68 10.50
CA ASN A 61 -27.98 10.48 10.55
C ASN A 61 -26.74 10.73 11.41
N GLU A 62 -26.75 10.22 12.63
CA GLU A 62 -25.65 10.39 13.60
C GLU A 62 -24.39 9.63 13.17
N LEU A 63 -24.52 8.44 12.57
CA LEU A 63 -23.40 7.66 12.06
C LEU A 63 -22.63 8.42 10.97
N LEU A 64 -23.34 9.17 10.11
CA LEU A 64 -22.70 10.02 9.11
C LEU A 64 -21.82 11.08 9.77
N VAL A 65 -22.27 11.69 10.86
CA VAL A 65 -21.49 12.69 11.60
C VAL A 65 -20.29 12.03 12.30
N GLU A 66 -20.46 10.82 12.83
CA GLU A 66 -19.42 10.06 13.52
C GLU A 66 -18.25 9.69 12.60
N VAL A 67 -18.51 9.13 11.41
CA VAL A 67 -17.44 8.68 10.49
C VAL A 67 -16.57 9.83 9.96
N TRP A 68 -17.09 11.06 9.98
CA TRP A 68 -16.37 12.26 9.52
C TRP A 68 -15.68 13.03 10.65
N GLN A 69 -15.72 12.55 11.91
CA GLN A 69 -15.05 13.22 13.04
C GLN A 69 -13.53 13.33 12.85
N ASP A 70 -12.92 12.29 12.30
CA ASP A 70 -11.47 12.22 12.08
C ASP A 70 -11.00 13.10 10.91
N TYR A 71 -11.93 13.60 10.08
CA TYR A 71 -11.63 14.51 8.99
C TYR A 71 -11.72 15.96 9.47
N THR A 72 -10.61 16.70 9.34
CA THR A 72 -10.57 18.14 9.63
C THR A 72 -10.68 18.93 8.33
N THR A 73 -11.79 19.63 8.16
CA THR A 73 -12.02 20.53 7.01
C THR A 73 -11.12 21.76 7.07
N GLN A 74 -10.91 22.45 5.93
CA GLN A 74 -10.17 23.72 5.89
C GLN A 74 -10.77 24.80 6.80
N GLU A 75 -12.09 24.87 6.92
CA GLU A 75 -12.77 25.82 7.81
C GLU A 75 -12.44 25.55 9.28
N GLU A 76 -12.51 24.29 9.70
CA GLU A 76 -12.15 23.86 11.07
C GLU A 76 -10.67 24.11 11.36
N ALA A 77 -9.78 23.81 10.41
CA ALA A 77 -8.35 24.06 10.54
C ALA A 77 -8.04 25.57 10.64
N ALA A 78 -8.72 26.40 9.84
CA ALA A 78 -8.56 27.85 9.87
C ALA A 78 -9.11 28.47 11.16
N ALA A 79 -10.21 27.95 11.70
CA ALA A 79 -10.76 28.38 12.98
C ALA A 79 -9.82 28.02 14.14
N GLN A 80 -9.24 26.82 14.14
CA GLN A 80 -8.26 26.39 15.14
C GLN A 80 -6.95 27.18 15.09
N ALA A 81 -6.51 27.62 13.91
CA ALA A 81 -5.30 28.43 13.75
C ALA A 81 -5.46 29.85 14.36
N LYS A 82 -6.68 30.39 14.40
CA LYS A 82 -6.97 31.74 14.93
C LYS A 82 -7.07 31.80 16.46
N THR A 83 -7.34 30.67 17.13
CA THR A 83 -7.56 30.65 18.59
C THR A 83 -6.30 30.41 19.42
N GLY A 84 -5.11 30.40 18.81
CA GLY A 84 -3.83 30.31 19.54
C GLY A 84 -3.61 28.98 20.29
N GLY A 85 -4.52 28.01 20.14
CA GLY A 85 -4.44 26.71 20.77
C GLY A 85 -3.25 25.92 20.22
N ALA A 86 -2.35 25.55 21.13
CA ALA A 86 -1.15 24.74 20.94
C ALA A 86 -1.14 23.87 19.68
N LYS A 87 0.01 23.86 18.98
CA LYS A 87 0.45 22.83 18.03
C LYS A 87 0.11 21.43 18.56
N LYS A 88 -1.13 20.97 18.38
CA LYS A 88 -1.43 19.55 18.40
C LYS A 88 -0.64 18.98 17.24
N LYS A 89 0.05 17.90 17.54
CA LYS A 89 1.00 17.16 16.71
C LYS A 89 0.33 16.52 15.47
N GLY A 90 -0.75 17.09 14.96
CA GLY A 90 -1.37 16.74 13.70
C GLY A 90 -0.90 17.75 12.66
N LYS A 91 -0.09 17.30 11.72
CA LYS A 91 0.06 18.03 10.46
C LYS A 91 -1.35 18.32 9.94
N SER A 92 -1.65 19.58 9.63
CA SER A 92 -2.86 20.00 8.89
C SER A 92 -3.25 18.91 7.88
N GLY A 93 -4.54 18.60 7.73
CA GLY A 93 -5.02 17.61 6.74
C GLY A 93 -4.44 17.82 5.33
N SER A 94 -4.11 19.07 4.97
CA SER A 94 -3.43 19.41 3.71
C SER A 94 -1.96 18.93 3.60
N PHE A 95 -1.31 18.59 4.72
CA PHE A 95 0.08 18.12 4.80
C PHE A 95 0.20 16.65 5.18
N MET A 96 -0.92 15.97 5.45
CA MET A 96 -0.97 14.54 5.71
C MET A 96 -1.28 13.80 4.40
N THR A 97 -0.23 13.35 3.72
CA THR A 97 -0.38 12.58 2.48
C THR A 97 -0.77 11.13 2.76
N VAL A 98 -1.47 10.51 1.81
CA VAL A 98 -1.83 9.09 1.86
C VAL A 98 -0.62 8.19 2.14
N SER A 99 0.52 8.48 1.49
CA SER A 99 1.76 7.72 1.71
C SER A 99 2.30 7.83 3.14
N MET A 100 2.13 8.98 3.81
CA MET A 100 2.56 9.14 5.20
C MET A 100 1.69 8.30 6.15
N MET A 101 0.37 8.28 5.93
CA MET A 101 -0.56 7.46 6.72
C MET A 101 -0.27 5.97 6.55
N TYR A 102 -0.08 5.50 5.31
CA TYR A 102 0.32 4.12 5.03
C TYR A 102 1.65 3.75 5.69
N ARG A 103 2.64 4.65 5.63
CA ARG A 103 3.95 4.39 6.26
C ARG A 103 3.83 4.24 7.77
N GLU A 104 3.06 5.09 8.43
CA GLU A 104 2.85 5.00 9.88
C GLU A 104 2.11 3.72 10.26
N SER A 105 1.02 3.40 9.55
CA SER A 105 0.25 2.18 9.75
C SER A 105 1.12 0.92 9.54
N LEU A 106 1.90 0.87 8.46
CA LEU A 106 2.81 -0.23 8.18
C LEU A 106 3.88 -0.40 9.28
N ASN A 107 4.47 0.70 9.76
CA ASN A 107 5.48 0.63 10.83
C ASN A 107 4.89 0.08 12.14
N LYS A 108 3.66 0.47 12.50
CA LYS A 108 2.95 -0.06 13.66
C LYS A 108 2.71 -1.56 13.50
N LEU A 109 2.20 -1.97 12.34
CA LEU A 109 1.97 -3.38 12.03
C LEU A 109 3.26 -4.21 12.11
N MET A 110 4.33 -3.79 11.45
CA MET A 110 5.61 -4.51 11.45
C MET A 110 6.20 -4.62 12.86
N THR A 111 6.06 -3.58 13.68
CA THR A 111 6.51 -3.59 15.08
C THR A 111 5.72 -4.61 15.90
N MET A 112 4.41 -4.75 15.67
CA MET A 112 3.60 -5.76 16.33
C MET A 112 3.97 -7.17 15.88
N LEU A 113 4.12 -7.39 14.57
CA LEU A 113 4.47 -8.70 14.00
C LEU A 113 5.85 -9.19 14.44
N HIS A 114 6.83 -8.30 14.60
CA HIS A 114 8.16 -8.67 15.10
C HIS A 114 8.18 -9.08 16.58
N LYS A 115 7.11 -8.79 17.34
CA LYS A 115 6.98 -9.17 18.75
C LYS A 115 6.25 -10.50 18.96
N THR A 116 5.81 -11.15 17.89
CA THR A 116 5.07 -12.41 17.95
C THR A 116 5.87 -13.55 17.32
N HIS A 117 5.44 -14.79 17.54
CA HIS A 117 5.97 -15.95 16.85
C HIS A 117 5.16 -16.18 15.55
N PRO A 118 5.75 -16.00 14.36
CA PRO A 118 4.98 -16.04 13.13
C PRO A 118 4.76 -17.48 12.64
N HIS A 119 3.55 -17.75 12.18
CA HIS A 119 3.22 -18.94 11.40
C HIS A 119 2.80 -18.51 9.99
N PHE A 120 3.28 -19.21 8.96
CA PHE A 120 3.07 -18.81 7.58
C PHE A 120 2.23 -19.83 6.82
N ILE A 121 1.12 -19.37 6.24
CA ILE A 121 0.33 -20.12 5.26
C ILE A 121 0.49 -19.41 3.91
N ARG A 122 0.90 -20.15 2.88
CA ARG A 122 1.07 -19.63 1.50
C ARG A 122 -0.01 -20.23 0.62
N CYS A 123 -1.07 -19.47 0.37
CA CYS A 123 -2.14 -19.88 -0.55
C CYS A 123 -1.62 -19.87 -1.99
N ILE A 124 -2.00 -20.89 -2.77
CA ILE A 124 -1.63 -21.04 -4.19
C ILE A 124 -2.91 -21.11 -5.01
N ILE A 125 -2.98 -20.30 -6.06
CA ILE A 125 -4.07 -20.34 -7.04
C ILE A 125 -3.79 -21.50 -8.00
N PRO A 126 -4.67 -22.51 -8.09
CA PRO A 126 -4.42 -23.69 -8.91
C PRO A 126 -4.67 -23.45 -10.40
N ASN A 127 -5.61 -22.57 -10.77
CA ASN A 127 -5.91 -22.19 -12.16
C ASN A 127 -6.71 -20.86 -12.22
N GLU A 128 -6.68 -20.17 -13.36
CA GLU A 128 -7.42 -18.90 -13.55
C GLU A 128 -8.93 -19.09 -13.79
N LYS A 129 -9.35 -20.30 -14.20
CA LYS A 129 -10.75 -20.64 -14.48
C LYS A 129 -11.58 -20.85 -13.22
N LYS A 130 -10.96 -20.82 -12.03
CA LYS A 130 -11.58 -21.12 -10.73
C LYS A 130 -12.22 -22.52 -10.69
N GLN A 131 -11.71 -23.45 -11.49
CA GLN A 131 -12.24 -24.80 -11.60
C GLN A 131 -11.62 -25.70 -10.52
N SER A 132 -12.45 -26.41 -9.76
CA SER A 132 -11.96 -27.37 -8.77
C SER A 132 -11.24 -28.55 -9.46
N GLY A 133 -10.16 -29.06 -8.85
CA GLY A 133 -9.41 -30.23 -9.32
C GLY A 133 -8.46 -29.98 -10.50
N MET A 134 -8.48 -28.79 -11.12
CA MET A 134 -7.57 -28.44 -12.22
C MET A 134 -6.35 -27.69 -11.70
N ILE A 135 -5.15 -28.11 -12.12
CA ILE A 135 -3.88 -27.44 -11.80
C ILE A 135 -3.18 -27.00 -13.08
N ASP A 136 -2.87 -25.71 -13.15
CA ASP A 136 -1.97 -25.12 -14.14
C ASP A 136 -0.55 -25.08 -13.57
N ALA A 137 0.31 -25.95 -14.08
CA ALA A 137 1.68 -26.09 -13.60
C ALA A 137 2.53 -24.82 -13.79
N ALA A 138 2.34 -24.08 -14.88
CA ALA A 138 3.12 -22.87 -15.16
C ALA A 138 2.73 -21.75 -14.18
N LEU A 139 1.43 -21.58 -13.95
CA LEU A 139 0.89 -20.62 -12.98
C LEU A 139 1.37 -20.94 -11.55
N VAL A 140 1.29 -22.21 -11.14
CA VAL A 140 1.71 -22.65 -9.80
C VAL A 140 3.23 -22.48 -9.61
N LEU A 141 4.04 -22.88 -10.59
CA LEU A 141 5.50 -22.76 -10.50
C LEU A 141 5.94 -21.30 -10.36
N ASN A 142 5.32 -20.39 -11.12
CA ASN A 142 5.57 -18.96 -11.01
C ASN A 142 5.23 -18.44 -9.60
N GLN A 143 4.09 -18.84 -9.03
CA GLN A 143 3.71 -18.47 -7.66
C GLN A 143 4.69 -19.03 -6.62
N LEU A 144 5.11 -20.29 -6.71
CA LEU A 144 6.05 -20.89 -5.76
C LEU A 144 7.41 -20.17 -5.75
N THR A 145 7.84 -19.70 -6.92
CA THR A 145 9.05 -18.89 -7.09
C THR A 145 8.86 -17.50 -6.46
N CYS A 146 7.78 -16.80 -6.81
CA CYS A 146 7.51 -15.43 -6.37
C CYS A 146 7.11 -15.31 -4.89
N ASN A 147 6.50 -16.35 -4.31
CA ASN A 147 6.10 -16.40 -2.90
C ASN A 147 7.23 -16.89 -1.97
N GLY A 148 8.35 -17.31 -2.56
CA GLY A 148 9.54 -17.73 -1.86
C GLY A 148 9.44 -19.06 -1.16
N VAL A 149 8.50 -19.89 -1.60
CA VAL A 149 8.39 -21.29 -1.14
C VAL A 149 9.63 -22.06 -1.56
N LEU A 150 10.09 -21.90 -2.80
CA LEU A 150 11.30 -22.58 -3.29
C LEU A 150 12.56 -22.12 -2.53
N GLU A 151 12.66 -20.83 -2.24
CA GLU A 151 13.77 -20.27 -1.47
C GLU A 151 13.73 -20.69 0.00
N GLY A 152 12.54 -20.77 0.59
CA GLY A 152 12.31 -21.32 1.92
C GLY A 152 12.79 -22.77 2.00
N ILE A 153 12.38 -23.62 1.05
CA ILE A 153 12.86 -25.00 0.94
C ILE A 153 14.39 -25.03 0.81
N ARG A 154 14.98 -24.15 -0.02
CA ARG A 154 16.43 -24.07 -0.21
C ARG A 154 17.17 -23.73 1.09
N ILE A 155 16.63 -22.82 1.91
CA ILE A 155 17.22 -22.45 3.20
C ILE A 155 17.04 -23.58 4.21
N CYS A 156 15.84 -24.14 4.34
CA CYS A 156 15.56 -25.27 5.23
C CYS A 156 16.45 -26.48 4.91
N ARG A 157 16.67 -26.77 3.61
CA ARG A 157 17.57 -27.84 3.18
C ARG A 157 19.06 -27.60 3.48
N LYS A 158 19.48 -26.36 3.72
CA LYS A 158 20.87 -26.03 4.13
C LYS A 158 21.06 -26.04 5.66
N GLY A 159 19.98 -26.11 6.42
CA GLY A 159 20.04 -26.27 7.88
C GLY A 159 20.34 -27.72 8.23
N PHE A 160 19.30 -28.47 8.59
CA PHE A 160 19.40 -29.90 8.89
C PHE A 160 18.33 -30.66 8.08
N PRO A 161 18.65 -31.04 6.83
CA PRO A 161 17.76 -31.85 6.00
C PRO A 161 17.85 -33.33 6.38
N ASN A 162 17.51 -33.67 7.64
CA ASN A 162 17.80 -34.95 8.31
C ASN A 162 19.27 -35.22 8.60
#